data_AF-A0A939DML3-F1
#
_entry.id   AF-A0A939DML3-F1
#
_cell.length_a   1.000
_cell.length_b   1.000
_cell.length_c   1.000
_cell.angle_alpha   90.00
_cell.angle_beta   90.00
_cell.angle_gamma   90.00
#
_symmetry.space_group_name_H-M   'P 1'
#
loop_
_entity.id
_entity.type
_entity.pdbx_description
1 polymer ?
#
loop_
_entity_poly.entity_id
_entity_poly.type
_entity_poly.pdbx_seq_one_letter_code
_entity_poly.pdbx_strand_id
1 'polypeptide(L)'
;MKRLILLLLLAGCRAGDGTGLDESGQPVADNPPPPDSPQPTLAQLQQQVLTPVCATCHSGANAPLGLRMDSLEQSAANLIGVDSVTDPSLRRVEPGDALASVLYLKLSGDPAVGSRMPLGQAPLSDTALESFRLWIEQGAIVETQASRFFVTTAQTNLVADELRLELTFNTTLDPGSVKEGQVLVWAESGSASRLVNVSHVHLHFPQQNRLRIGIDSQDLGADRLSIQLNHPSVANLVSQQGILLDGDGDHFEGGAFSHVYQF
;
A
#
# COMPACT_ATOMS: atom_id res chain seq x y z
N MET A 1 -42.74 -61.76 -30.95
CA MET A 1 -41.33 -61.46 -31.24
C MET A 1 -40.91 -60.28 -30.38
N LYS A 2 -39.94 -60.48 -29.48
CA LYS A 2 -39.44 -59.51 -28.48
C LYS A 2 -38.60 -58.42 -29.16
N ARG A 3 -38.85 -57.15 -28.82
CA ARG A 3 -37.84 -56.07 -28.93
C ARG A 3 -37.86 -55.25 -27.64
N LEU A 4 -36.88 -55.57 -26.79
CA LEU A 4 -36.53 -54.86 -25.57
C LEU A 4 -35.62 -53.69 -25.98
N ILE A 5 -36.05 -52.45 -25.75
CA ILE A 5 -35.21 -51.26 -25.96
C ILE A 5 -34.77 -50.79 -24.57
N LEU A 6 -33.47 -50.96 -24.30
CA LEU A 6 -32.78 -50.53 -23.08
C LEU A 6 -32.31 -49.08 -23.28
N LEU A 7 -32.95 -48.12 -22.60
CA LEU A 7 -32.45 -46.74 -22.54
C LEU A 7 -31.34 -46.65 -21.48
N LEU A 8 -30.11 -46.40 -21.92
CA LEU A 8 -28.97 -46.02 -21.07
C LEU A 8 -29.09 -44.52 -20.73
N LEU A 9 -29.28 -44.20 -19.46
CA LEU A 9 -29.13 -42.84 -18.92
C LEU A 9 -27.65 -42.60 -18.62
N LEU A 10 -26.96 -41.82 -19.46
CA LEU A 10 -25.65 -41.29 -19.12
C LEU A 10 -25.83 -40.12 -18.14
N ALA A 11 -25.47 -40.34 -16.87
CA ALA A 11 -25.23 -39.26 -15.94
C ALA A 11 -23.93 -38.56 -16.34
N GLY A 12 -24.05 -37.41 -17.02
CA GLY A 12 -22.90 -36.55 -17.30
C GLY A 12 -22.37 -35.95 -16.00
N CYS A 13 -21.08 -36.16 -15.71
CA CYS A 13 -20.38 -35.41 -14.68
C CYS A 13 -20.45 -33.92 -15.03
N ARG A 14 -21.06 -33.12 -14.16
CA ARG A 14 -20.96 -31.66 -14.26
C ARG A 14 -19.51 -31.27 -13.95
N ALA A 15 -18.89 -30.51 -14.84
CA ALA A 15 -17.65 -29.81 -14.52
C ALA A 15 -17.95 -28.83 -13.39
N GLY A 16 -17.18 -28.90 -12.30
CA GLY A 16 -17.21 -27.90 -11.24
C GLY A 16 -16.72 -26.55 -11.77
N ASP A 17 -17.23 -25.47 -11.20
CA ASP A 17 -16.94 -24.08 -11.61
C ASP A 17 -15.56 -23.56 -11.15
N GLY A 18 -14.78 -24.41 -10.48
CA GLY A 18 -13.44 -24.08 -10.01
C GLY A 18 -13.42 -23.11 -8.83
N THR A 19 -14.58 -22.84 -8.21
CA THR A 19 -14.64 -21.99 -7.02
C THR A 19 -13.88 -22.65 -5.86
N GLY A 20 -12.95 -21.90 -5.24
CA GLY A 20 -12.13 -22.38 -4.12
C GLY A 20 -10.86 -23.15 -4.49
N LEU A 21 -10.38 -23.05 -5.75
CA LEU A 21 -9.10 -23.61 -6.18
C LEU A 21 -8.08 -22.50 -6.53
N ASP A 22 -6.80 -22.74 -6.28
CA ASP A 22 -5.71 -21.84 -6.71
C ASP A 22 -5.35 -22.01 -8.20
N GLU A 23 -4.37 -21.23 -8.68
CA GLU A 23 -3.89 -21.28 -10.08
C GLU A 23 -3.34 -22.67 -10.48
N SER A 24 -3.07 -23.55 -9.51
CA SER A 24 -2.62 -24.93 -9.72
C SER A 24 -3.74 -25.97 -9.58
N GLY A 25 -4.97 -25.54 -9.32
CA GLY A 25 -6.14 -26.42 -9.18
C GLY A 25 -6.22 -27.14 -7.84
N GLN A 26 -5.51 -26.66 -6.82
CA GLN A 26 -5.56 -27.18 -5.44
C GLN A 26 -6.60 -26.43 -4.62
N PRO A 27 -7.29 -27.08 -3.66
CA PRO A 27 -8.13 -26.36 -2.69
C PRO A 27 -7.32 -25.26 -2.01
N VAL A 28 -7.84 -24.03 -2.01
CA VAL A 28 -7.25 -22.92 -1.24
C VAL A 28 -7.44 -23.30 0.23
N ALA A 29 -6.42 -23.91 0.83
CA ALA A 29 -6.36 -24.10 2.27
C ALA A 29 -6.21 -22.74 2.95
N ASP A 30 -6.76 -22.61 4.16
CA ASP A 30 -6.55 -21.50 5.12
C ASP A 30 -5.06 -21.37 5.50
N ASN A 31 -4.21 -21.08 4.53
CA ASN A 31 -2.80 -20.84 4.77
C ASN A 31 -2.66 -19.36 5.17
N PRO A 32 -2.15 -19.06 6.37
CA PRO A 32 -1.77 -17.69 6.68
C PRO A 32 -0.78 -17.20 5.62
N PRO A 33 -0.80 -15.89 5.28
CA PRO A 33 0.08 -15.37 4.25
C PRO A 33 1.54 -15.70 4.55
N PRO A 34 2.40 -15.81 3.52
CA PRO A 34 3.82 -16.06 3.70
C PRO A 34 4.41 -15.10 4.75
N PRO A 35 5.35 -15.56 5.59
CA PRO A 35 5.94 -14.75 6.67
C PRO A 35 6.62 -13.45 6.18
N ASP A 36 6.81 -13.28 4.88
CA ASP A 36 7.46 -12.14 4.23
C ASP A 36 6.48 -11.21 3.45
N SER A 37 5.16 -11.42 3.53
CA SER A 37 4.20 -10.45 2.98
C SER A 37 4.06 -9.26 3.93
N PRO A 38 4.13 -8.00 3.43
CA PRO A 38 3.95 -6.83 4.28
C PRO A 38 2.58 -6.90 4.95
N GLN A 39 2.59 -6.73 6.27
CA GLN A 39 1.39 -6.90 7.09
C GLN A 39 0.41 -5.75 6.87
N PRO A 40 -0.91 -6.02 6.86
CA PRO A 40 -1.91 -5.00 6.63
C PRO A 40 -1.89 -3.94 7.74
N THR A 41 -1.73 -2.66 7.39
CA THR A 41 -1.84 -1.53 8.31
C THR A 41 -3.19 -0.84 8.22
N LEU A 42 -3.55 -0.03 9.23
CA LEU A 42 -4.76 0.79 9.12
C LEU A 42 -4.68 1.76 7.94
N ALA A 43 -3.49 2.27 7.60
CA ALA A 43 -3.31 3.13 6.43
C ALA A 43 -3.69 2.39 5.13
N GLN A 44 -3.24 1.14 4.97
CA GLN A 44 -3.54 0.33 3.79
C GLN A 44 -5.04 0.06 3.69
N LEU A 45 -5.64 -0.37 4.80
CA LEU A 45 -7.08 -0.59 4.88
C LEU A 45 -7.86 0.71 4.65
N GLN A 46 -7.32 1.86 5.08
CA GLN A 46 -7.92 3.17 4.88
C GLN A 46 -8.00 3.51 3.39
N GLN A 47 -6.89 3.40 2.68
CA GLN A 47 -6.83 3.74 1.25
C GLN A 47 -7.64 2.76 0.40
N GLN A 48 -7.51 1.46 0.67
CA GLN A 48 -8.07 0.40 -0.18
C GLN A 48 -9.54 0.12 0.10
N VAL A 49 -10.02 0.32 1.33
CA VAL A 49 -11.39 -0.06 1.72
C VAL A 49 -12.13 1.05 2.49
N LEU A 50 -11.60 1.55 3.60
CA LEU A 50 -12.38 2.44 4.47
C LEU A 50 -12.76 3.74 3.76
N THR A 51 -11.85 4.37 3.00
CA THR A 51 -12.15 5.56 2.21
C THR A 51 -13.10 5.27 1.04
N PRO A 52 -12.78 4.35 0.10
CA PRO A 52 -13.62 4.17 -1.09
C PRO A 52 -14.97 3.48 -0.83
N VAL A 53 -15.07 2.66 0.22
CA VAL A 53 -16.26 1.85 0.50
C VAL A 53 -17.01 2.36 1.73
N CYS A 54 -16.33 2.48 2.87
CA CYS A 54 -17.01 2.72 4.16
C CYS A 54 -17.38 4.19 4.37
N ALA A 55 -16.47 5.12 4.01
CA ALA A 55 -16.64 6.56 4.19
C ALA A 55 -17.76 7.14 3.31
N THR A 56 -18.27 6.38 2.34
CA THR A 56 -19.48 6.74 1.58
C THR A 56 -20.68 6.98 2.49
N CYS A 57 -20.78 6.25 3.60
CA CYS A 57 -21.77 6.46 4.66
C CYS A 57 -21.13 6.97 5.96
N HIS A 58 -19.90 6.59 6.26
CA HIS A 58 -19.18 6.90 7.50
C HIS A 58 -18.29 8.15 7.36
N SER A 59 -18.85 9.27 6.88
CA SER A 59 -18.12 10.52 6.71
C SER A 59 -18.88 11.75 7.23
N GLY A 60 -18.12 12.78 7.60
CA GLY A 60 -18.67 14.07 8.04
C GLY A 60 -19.62 14.00 9.24
N ALA A 61 -20.38 15.07 9.45
CA ALA A 61 -21.28 15.22 10.60
C ALA A 61 -22.48 14.25 10.58
N ASN A 62 -22.81 13.68 9.42
CA ASN A 62 -23.95 12.78 9.24
C ASN A 62 -23.57 11.29 9.36
N ALA A 63 -22.32 10.99 9.72
CA ALA A 63 -21.87 9.62 9.90
C ALA A 63 -22.76 8.90 10.92
N PRO A 64 -23.28 7.69 10.62
CA PRO A 64 -24.12 6.93 11.54
C PRO A 64 -23.42 6.76 12.89
N LEU A 65 -24.14 7.09 13.98
CA LEU A 65 -23.62 7.05 15.35
C LEU A 65 -22.36 7.90 15.58
N GLY A 66 -22.10 8.89 14.72
CA GLY A 66 -20.87 9.69 14.73
C GLY A 66 -19.62 8.91 14.33
N LEU A 67 -19.75 7.68 13.81
CA LEU A 67 -18.63 6.82 13.45
C LEU A 67 -18.04 7.27 12.12
N ARG A 68 -17.06 8.17 12.21
CA ARG A 68 -16.33 8.70 11.06
C ARG A 68 -15.10 7.85 10.74
N MET A 69 -14.93 7.55 9.45
CA MET A 69 -13.82 6.78 8.89
C MET A 69 -13.25 7.42 7.62
N ASP A 70 -13.47 8.72 7.44
CA ASP A 70 -13.09 9.49 6.26
C ASP A 70 -11.65 10.02 6.28
N SER A 71 -10.89 9.73 7.33
CA SER A 71 -9.44 9.95 7.38
C SER A 71 -8.78 8.90 8.28
N LEU A 72 -7.47 8.68 8.07
CA LEU A 72 -6.68 7.75 8.90
C LEU A 72 -6.77 8.08 10.39
N GLU A 73 -6.63 9.36 10.74
CA GLU A 73 -6.72 9.84 12.13
C GLU A 73 -8.09 9.54 12.74
N GLN A 74 -9.17 9.81 12.01
CA GLN A 74 -10.53 9.59 12.51
C GLN A 74 -10.86 8.10 12.62
N SER A 75 -10.43 7.29 11.65
CA SER A 75 -10.58 5.84 11.72
C SER A 75 -9.84 5.28 12.93
N ALA A 76 -8.58 5.68 13.15
CA ALA A 76 -7.81 5.24 14.31
C ALA A 76 -8.51 5.62 15.62
N ALA A 77 -8.88 6.90 15.77
CA ALA A 77 -9.51 7.43 16.96
C ALA A 77 -10.91 6.85 17.24
N ASN A 78 -11.66 6.48 16.20
CA ASN A 78 -13.01 5.96 16.36
C ASN A 78 -13.09 4.44 16.44
N LEU A 79 -12.08 3.70 15.97
CA LEU A 79 -12.13 2.23 15.91
C LEU A 79 -11.34 1.57 17.02
N ILE A 80 -10.07 1.94 17.19
CA ILE A 80 -9.11 1.12 17.93
C ILE A 80 -9.28 1.29 19.43
N GLY A 81 -9.61 0.18 20.12
CA GLY A 81 -9.83 0.17 21.58
C GLY A 81 -11.07 0.95 22.02
N VAL A 82 -11.91 1.41 21.09
CA VAL A 82 -13.12 2.19 21.41
C VAL A 82 -14.28 1.24 21.69
N ASP A 83 -15.04 1.49 22.76
CA ASP A 83 -16.24 0.71 23.07
C ASP A 83 -17.28 0.80 21.95
N SER A 84 -17.92 -0.33 21.65
CA SER A 84 -19.05 -0.34 20.74
C SER A 84 -20.26 0.32 21.38
N VAL A 85 -20.94 1.18 20.62
CA VAL A 85 -22.16 1.87 21.07
C VAL A 85 -23.35 0.92 21.11
N THR A 86 -23.35 -0.09 20.23
CA THR A 86 -24.46 -1.05 20.12
C THR A 86 -24.33 -2.21 21.10
N ASP A 87 -23.12 -2.51 21.55
CA ASP A 87 -22.85 -3.51 22.58
C ASP A 87 -21.58 -3.14 23.36
N PRO A 88 -21.71 -2.57 24.57
CA PRO A 88 -20.55 -2.15 25.37
C PRO A 88 -19.64 -3.29 25.84
N SER A 89 -20.03 -4.56 25.67
CA SER A 89 -19.16 -5.70 25.99
C SER A 89 -18.10 -5.98 24.92
N LEU A 90 -18.23 -5.36 23.75
CA LEU A 90 -17.31 -5.48 22.63
C LEU A 90 -16.63 -4.15 22.31
N ARG A 91 -15.42 -4.21 21.76
CA ARG A 91 -14.79 -3.05 21.12
C ARG A 91 -15.18 -2.96 19.66
N ARG A 92 -15.13 -1.74 19.11
CA ARG A 92 -15.20 -1.52 17.66
C ARG A 92 -14.07 -2.26 16.95
N VAL A 93 -12.85 -2.12 17.48
CA VAL A 93 -11.69 -2.98 17.20
C VAL A 93 -11.00 -3.28 18.53
N GLU A 94 -10.91 -4.55 18.89
CA GLU A 94 -10.10 -5.09 19.99
C GLU A 94 -8.74 -5.54 19.41
N PRO A 95 -7.65 -4.82 19.69
CA PRO A 95 -6.32 -5.22 19.23
C PRO A 95 -5.97 -6.64 19.67
N GLY A 96 -5.63 -7.50 18.71
CA GLY A 96 -5.25 -8.90 18.96
C GLY A 96 -6.39 -9.90 18.84
N ASP A 97 -7.65 -9.46 18.73
CA ASP A 97 -8.80 -10.38 18.65
C ASP A 97 -9.86 -9.88 17.64
N ALA A 98 -9.84 -10.47 16.45
CA ALA A 98 -10.82 -10.18 15.40
C ALA A 98 -12.24 -10.62 15.78
N LEU A 99 -12.41 -11.69 16.56
CA LEU A 99 -13.73 -12.19 16.95
C LEU A 99 -14.36 -11.36 18.08
N ALA A 100 -13.55 -10.65 18.87
CA ALA A 100 -14.01 -9.64 19.82
C ALA A 100 -14.21 -8.24 19.21
N SER A 101 -13.98 -8.08 17.89
CA SER A 101 -14.02 -6.80 17.19
C SER A 101 -15.30 -6.62 16.35
N VAL A 102 -16.15 -5.67 16.73
CA VAL A 102 -17.41 -5.39 16.02
C VAL A 102 -17.19 -5.07 14.54
N LEU A 103 -16.09 -4.39 14.19
CA LEU A 103 -15.76 -4.11 12.79
C LEU A 103 -15.66 -5.40 11.97
N TYR A 104 -14.88 -6.38 12.43
CA TYR A 104 -14.69 -7.64 11.72
C TYR A 104 -15.99 -8.45 11.66
N LEU A 105 -16.72 -8.54 12.78
CA LEU A 105 -18.02 -9.21 12.85
C LEU A 105 -19.04 -8.59 11.87
N LYS A 106 -19.05 -7.26 11.74
CA LYS A 106 -19.91 -6.56 10.78
C LYS A 106 -19.52 -6.87 9.33
N LEU A 107 -18.23 -6.98 9.03
CA LEU A 107 -17.74 -7.25 7.67
C LEU A 107 -17.96 -8.71 7.27
N SER A 108 -17.75 -9.66 8.18
CA SER A 108 -17.99 -11.10 7.97
C SER A 108 -19.49 -11.45 7.95
N GLY A 109 -20.33 -10.57 8.50
CA GLY A 109 -21.78 -10.72 8.52
C GLY A 109 -22.30 -11.58 9.68
N ASP A 110 -21.61 -11.55 10.81
CA ASP A 110 -22.05 -12.21 12.03
C ASP A 110 -23.41 -11.61 12.49
N PRO A 111 -24.45 -12.44 12.65
CA PRO A 111 -25.78 -11.97 13.03
C PRO A 111 -25.83 -11.34 14.43
N ALA A 112 -24.88 -11.64 15.32
CA ALA A 112 -24.83 -11.09 16.69
C ALA A 112 -24.67 -9.56 16.69
N VAL A 113 -24.04 -9.00 15.67
CA VAL A 113 -23.86 -7.55 15.52
C VAL A 113 -24.85 -6.94 14.52
N GLY A 114 -25.86 -7.69 14.06
CA GLY A 114 -26.90 -7.24 13.14
C GLY A 114 -26.46 -7.27 11.67
N SER A 115 -26.98 -6.36 10.83
CA SER A 115 -26.74 -6.41 9.38
C SER A 115 -25.27 -6.24 9.01
N ARG A 116 -24.82 -7.04 8.03
CA ARG A 116 -23.49 -7.00 7.42
C ARG A 116 -23.19 -5.64 6.77
N MET A 117 -21.94 -5.19 6.92
CA MET A 117 -21.37 -4.08 6.18
C MET A 117 -20.49 -4.58 5.01
N PRO A 118 -20.46 -3.90 3.86
CA PRO A 118 -21.16 -2.65 3.57
C PRO A 118 -22.67 -2.89 3.33
N LEU A 119 -23.52 -2.05 3.94
CA LEU A 119 -24.96 -2.28 3.99
C LEU A 119 -25.62 -2.16 2.62
N GLY A 120 -26.38 -3.18 2.22
CA GLY A 120 -27.07 -3.17 0.93
C GLY A 120 -26.15 -3.25 -0.29
N GLN A 121 -24.87 -3.57 -0.08
CA GLN A 121 -23.86 -3.73 -1.13
C GLN A 121 -23.34 -5.18 -1.17
N ALA A 122 -22.56 -5.48 -2.20
CA ALA A 122 -21.78 -6.71 -2.25
C ALA A 122 -20.87 -6.81 -1.00
N PRO A 123 -20.63 -8.03 -0.48
CA PRO A 123 -19.61 -8.24 0.55
C PRO A 123 -18.24 -7.76 0.05
N LEU A 124 -17.33 -7.46 0.98
CA LEU A 124 -15.92 -7.30 0.64
C LEU A 124 -15.39 -8.61 0.03
N SER A 125 -14.31 -8.52 -0.76
CA SER A 125 -13.60 -9.72 -1.20
C SER A 125 -13.00 -10.45 0.00
N ASP A 126 -12.79 -11.76 -0.14
CA ASP A 126 -12.19 -12.58 0.91
C ASP A 126 -10.80 -12.05 1.28
N THR A 127 -10.01 -11.59 0.30
CA THR A 127 -8.70 -10.95 0.53
C THR A 127 -8.82 -9.68 1.38
N ALA A 128 -9.80 -8.81 1.11
CA ALA A 128 -9.97 -7.59 1.89
C ALA A 128 -10.44 -7.89 3.31
N LEU A 129 -11.36 -8.85 3.48
CA LEU A 129 -11.82 -9.30 4.79
C LEU A 129 -10.66 -9.92 5.60
N GLU A 130 -9.82 -10.71 4.95
CA GLU A 130 -8.63 -11.31 5.54
C GLU A 130 -7.61 -10.25 5.97
N SER A 131 -7.40 -9.20 5.17
CA SER A 131 -6.54 -8.07 5.56
C SER A 131 -7.04 -7.37 6.82
N PHE A 132 -8.36 -7.23 7.01
CA PHE A 132 -8.91 -6.72 8.27
C PHE A 132 -8.66 -7.68 9.45
N ARG A 133 -8.86 -8.98 9.24
CA ARG A 133 -8.60 -10.01 10.28
C ARG A 133 -7.16 -9.92 10.77
N LEU A 134 -6.21 -9.98 9.83
CA LEU A 134 -4.77 -9.97 10.10
C LEU A 134 -4.33 -8.66 10.78
N TRP A 135 -4.80 -7.51 10.30
CA TRP A 135 -4.49 -6.22 10.90
C TRP A 135 -4.93 -6.16 12.37
N ILE A 136 -6.14 -6.64 12.67
CA ILE A 136 -6.67 -6.67 14.04
C ILE A 136 -5.85 -7.62 14.90
N GLU A 137 -5.63 -8.86 14.46
CA GLU A 137 -4.89 -9.90 15.20
C GLU A 137 -3.45 -9.49 15.52
N GLN A 138 -2.87 -8.59 14.72
CA GLN A 138 -1.53 -8.06 14.92
C GLN A 138 -1.50 -6.80 15.80
N GLY A 139 -2.60 -6.50 16.48
CA GLY A 139 -2.69 -5.39 17.42
C GLY A 139 -3.19 -4.09 16.81
N ALA A 140 -3.89 -4.16 15.66
CA ALA A 140 -4.55 -3.02 15.03
C ALA A 140 -3.59 -1.83 14.79
N ILE A 141 -2.43 -2.11 14.20
CA ILE A 141 -1.35 -1.14 14.03
C ILE A 141 -1.81 0.02 13.12
N VAL A 142 -1.73 1.25 13.63
CA VAL A 142 -2.11 2.49 12.89
C VAL A 142 -1.07 2.88 11.85
N GLU A 143 0.18 2.41 12.01
CA GLU A 143 1.43 3.03 11.57
C GLU A 143 1.79 4.22 12.47
N THR A 144 2.89 4.12 13.22
CA THR A 144 3.50 5.32 13.80
C THR A 144 4.46 5.90 12.77
N GLN A 145 4.64 7.22 12.72
CA GLN A 145 5.64 7.84 11.81
C GLN A 145 7.07 7.28 11.99
N ALA A 146 7.34 6.59 13.11
CA ALA A 146 8.59 5.89 13.39
C ALA A 146 8.78 4.58 12.59
N SER A 147 7.73 4.08 11.92
CA SER A 147 7.74 2.88 11.07
C SER A 147 7.77 3.20 9.58
N ARG A 148 7.82 4.48 9.19
CA ARG A 148 7.87 4.90 7.78
C ARG A 148 9.22 5.48 7.42
N PHE A 149 9.61 5.31 6.17
CA PHE A 149 10.76 5.98 5.58
C PHE A 149 10.26 6.82 4.39
N PHE A 150 10.40 8.14 4.44
CA PHE A 150 9.91 9.03 3.40
C PHE A 150 10.79 10.28 3.26
N VAL A 151 10.68 10.96 2.12
CA VAL A 151 11.36 12.22 1.85
C VAL A 151 10.62 13.36 2.55
N THR A 152 11.27 14.04 3.51
CA THR A 152 10.72 15.22 4.18
C THR A 152 10.93 16.50 3.38
N THR A 153 12.01 16.56 2.60
CA THR A 153 12.36 17.76 1.82
C THR A 153 13.16 17.36 0.59
N ALA A 154 12.82 17.96 -0.55
CA ALA A 154 13.59 17.87 -1.79
C ALA A 154 13.88 19.29 -2.29
N GLN A 155 15.16 19.65 -2.41
CA GLN A 155 15.58 20.99 -2.84
C GLN A 155 16.62 20.88 -3.95
N THR A 156 16.49 21.73 -4.97
CA THR A 156 17.45 21.84 -6.05
C THR A 156 18.26 23.12 -5.93
N ASN A 157 19.54 23.03 -6.24
CA ASN A 157 20.43 24.17 -6.38
C ASN A 157 21.40 23.92 -7.53
N LEU A 158 21.49 24.87 -8.45
CA LEU A 158 22.45 24.84 -9.55
C LEU A 158 23.71 25.58 -9.12
N VAL A 159 24.84 24.87 -9.05
CA VAL A 159 26.13 25.43 -8.66
C VAL A 159 27.10 25.27 -9.81
N ALA A 160 27.38 26.37 -10.51
CA ALA A 160 28.02 26.34 -11.83
C ALA A 160 27.23 25.41 -12.77
N ASP A 161 27.86 24.35 -13.28
CA ASP A 161 27.24 23.41 -14.22
C ASP A 161 26.77 22.10 -13.55
N GLU A 162 26.72 22.05 -12.22
CA GLU A 162 26.24 20.89 -11.46
C GLU A 162 24.88 21.20 -10.82
N LEU A 163 23.83 20.48 -11.23
CA LEU A 163 22.55 20.49 -10.53
C LEU A 163 22.67 19.59 -9.30
N ARG A 164 22.37 20.13 -8.12
CA ARG A 164 22.34 19.38 -6.86
C ARG A 164 20.91 19.24 -6.40
N LEU A 165 20.38 18.01 -6.41
CA LEU A 165 19.15 17.65 -5.72
C LEU A 165 19.49 17.12 -4.32
N GLU A 166 19.12 17.87 -3.29
CA GLU A 166 19.25 17.47 -1.89
C GLU A 166 17.92 16.91 -1.37
N LEU A 167 17.94 15.64 -1.01
CA LEU A 167 16.83 14.93 -0.37
C LEU A 167 17.14 14.77 1.12
N THR A 168 16.20 15.16 1.96
CA THR A 168 16.21 14.87 3.40
C THR A 168 15.12 13.86 3.70
N PHE A 169 15.43 12.89 4.56
CA PHE A 169 14.51 11.86 4.98
C PHE A 169 14.14 12.00 6.46
N ASN A 170 12.99 11.44 6.83
CA ASN A 170 12.49 11.45 8.20
C ASN A 170 13.29 10.55 9.17
N THR A 171 14.08 9.61 8.63
CA THR A 171 14.98 8.72 9.38
C THR A 171 16.28 8.48 8.60
N THR A 172 17.18 7.68 9.16
CA THR A 172 18.48 7.34 8.56
C THR A 172 18.29 6.45 7.34
N LEU A 173 18.94 6.81 6.23
CA LEU A 173 19.03 6.04 4.99
C LEU A 173 20.15 4.99 5.11
N ASP A 174 19.95 3.79 4.57
CA ASP A 174 21.05 2.88 4.26
C ASP A 174 21.75 3.35 2.97
N PRO A 175 22.99 3.87 3.02
CA PRO A 175 23.68 4.32 1.82
C PRO A 175 23.97 3.18 0.83
N GLY A 176 23.93 1.91 1.28
CA GLY A 176 24.08 0.74 0.43
C GLY A 176 22.86 0.44 -0.43
N SER A 177 21.70 1.03 -0.15
CA SER A 177 20.44 0.74 -0.86
C SER A 177 20.36 1.39 -2.24
N VAL A 178 21.28 2.29 -2.59
CA VAL A 178 21.24 3.04 -3.86
C VAL A 178 22.64 3.27 -4.42
N LYS A 179 22.76 3.16 -5.75
CA LYS A 179 23.97 3.43 -6.54
C LYS A 179 23.64 4.41 -7.67
N GLU A 180 24.66 5.05 -8.23
CA GLU A 180 24.52 6.06 -9.29
C GLU A 180 23.69 5.53 -10.48
N GLY A 181 23.97 4.30 -10.93
CA GLY A 181 23.26 3.67 -12.05
C GLY A 181 21.81 3.27 -11.76
N GLN A 182 21.35 3.47 -10.52
CA GLN A 182 19.98 3.19 -10.09
C GLN A 182 19.14 4.47 -9.96
N VAL A 183 19.75 5.64 -10.15
CA VAL A 183 19.04 6.91 -10.28
C VAL A 183 18.83 7.17 -11.77
N LEU A 184 17.55 7.19 -12.19
CA LEU A 184 17.21 7.44 -13.57
C LEU A 184 17.07 8.95 -13.78
N VAL A 185 17.86 9.50 -14.69
CA VAL A 185 17.82 10.92 -15.04
C VAL A 185 17.56 11.05 -16.53
N TRP A 186 16.49 11.73 -16.91
CA TRP A 186 16.18 12.05 -18.30
C TRP A 186 16.47 13.52 -18.57
N ALA A 187 17.26 13.76 -19.60
CA ALA A 187 17.50 15.08 -20.18
C ALA A 187 16.52 15.30 -21.32
N GLU A 188 15.80 16.41 -21.28
CA GLU A 188 14.67 16.66 -22.16
C GLU A 188 14.75 18.05 -22.79
N SER A 189 14.52 18.12 -24.11
CA SER A 189 14.42 19.38 -24.85
C SER A 189 13.35 19.26 -25.94
N GLY A 190 12.35 20.14 -25.87
CA GLY A 190 11.14 20.00 -26.69
C GLY A 190 10.46 18.64 -26.49
N SER A 191 10.33 17.85 -27.56
CA SER A 191 9.79 16.48 -27.53
C SER A 191 10.87 15.40 -27.39
N ALA A 192 12.15 15.77 -27.45
CA ALA A 192 13.25 14.83 -27.30
C ALA A 192 13.48 14.54 -25.81
N SER A 193 13.62 13.27 -25.47
CA SER A 193 14.00 12.79 -24.14
C SER A 193 15.10 11.75 -24.29
N ARG A 194 16.15 11.86 -23.48
CA ARG A 194 17.27 10.92 -23.46
C ARG A 194 17.68 10.61 -22.03
N LEU A 195 17.98 9.34 -21.76
CA LEU A 195 18.58 8.95 -20.48
C LEU A 195 20.00 9.54 -20.39
N VAL A 196 20.29 10.22 -19.29
CA VAL A 196 21.61 10.76 -18.97
C VAL A 196 22.53 9.59 -18.60
N ASN A 197 23.78 9.64 -19.07
CA ASN A 197 24.75 8.61 -18.74
C ASN A 197 25.10 8.68 -17.24
N VAL A 198 25.19 7.52 -16.60
CA VAL A 198 25.56 7.40 -15.17
C VAL A 198 26.84 8.14 -14.81
N SER A 199 27.78 8.34 -15.74
CA SER A 199 29.01 9.11 -15.50
C SER A 199 28.77 10.58 -15.14
N HIS A 200 27.58 11.12 -15.42
CA HIS A 200 27.17 12.47 -15.04
C HIS A 200 26.42 12.51 -13.70
N VAL A 201 26.13 11.36 -13.09
CA VAL A 201 25.32 11.26 -11.86
C VAL A 201 26.22 10.85 -10.71
N HIS A 202 26.24 11.67 -9.66
CA HIS A 202 27.10 11.46 -8.48
C HIS A 202 26.26 11.42 -7.21
N LEU A 203 26.42 10.38 -6.41
CA LEU A 203 25.73 10.29 -5.11
C LEU A 203 26.64 10.75 -3.97
N HIS A 204 26.11 11.58 -3.10
CA HIS A 204 26.79 12.02 -1.90
C HIS A 204 25.86 11.90 -0.69
N PHE A 205 26.39 11.43 0.42
CA PHE A 205 25.64 11.25 1.68
C PHE A 205 26.20 12.23 2.72
N PRO A 206 25.80 13.52 2.68
CA PRO A 206 26.37 14.52 3.58
C PRO A 206 26.01 14.28 5.05
N GLN A 207 24.90 13.58 5.33
CA GLN A 207 24.44 13.15 6.66
C GLN A 207 23.71 11.80 6.53
N GLN A 208 23.49 11.14 7.67
CA GLN A 208 22.81 9.84 7.75
C GLN A 208 21.38 9.84 7.17
N ASN A 209 20.67 10.96 7.23
CA ASN A 209 19.32 11.11 6.69
C ASN A 209 19.28 12.04 5.47
N ARG A 210 20.40 12.25 4.77
CA ARG A 210 20.45 13.09 3.58
C ARG A 210 21.17 12.42 2.43
N LEU A 211 20.56 12.51 1.25
CA LEU A 211 21.14 12.12 -0.03
C LEU A 211 21.21 13.35 -0.92
N ARG A 212 22.39 13.65 -1.45
CA ARG A 212 22.59 14.65 -2.50
C ARG A 212 22.92 13.93 -3.80
N ILE A 213 22.12 14.18 -4.82
CA ILE A 213 22.33 13.73 -6.19
C ILE A 213 22.91 14.91 -6.96
N GLY A 214 24.18 14.82 -7.35
CA GLY A 214 24.83 15.75 -8.27
C GLY A 214 24.64 15.28 -9.70
N ILE A 215 24.24 16.19 -10.59
CA ILE A 215 24.08 15.92 -12.02
C ILE A 215 24.91 16.94 -12.78
N ASP A 216 25.96 16.47 -13.46
CA ASP A 216 26.77 17.28 -14.36
C ASP A 216 25.91 17.67 -15.56
N SER A 217 25.40 18.89 -15.53
CA SER A 217 24.46 19.43 -16.53
C SER A 217 25.17 20.08 -17.72
N GLN A 218 26.50 20.21 -17.65
CA GLN A 218 27.32 20.70 -18.74
C GLN A 218 27.06 19.87 -20.01
N ASP A 219 26.80 20.56 -21.11
CA ASP A 219 26.56 19.97 -22.43
C ASP A 219 25.37 19.01 -22.52
N LEU A 220 24.48 18.98 -21.52
CA LEU A 220 23.29 18.14 -21.63
C LEU A 220 22.32 18.65 -22.71
N GLY A 221 22.34 19.95 -23.00
CA GLY A 221 21.47 20.58 -24.00
C GLY A 221 19.98 20.35 -23.69
N ALA A 222 19.63 20.36 -22.41
CA ALA A 222 18.29 20.06 -21.92
C ALA A 222 17.64 21.32 -21.36
N ASP A 223 16.33 21.46 -21.57
CA ASP A 223 15.48 22.49 -20.95
C ASP A 223 14.91 21.98 -19.62
N ARG A 224 14.85 20.65 -19.46
CA ARG A 224 14.28 19.96 -18.31
C ARG A 224 15.06 18.71 -17.96
N LEU A 225 15.21 18.45 -16.67
CA LEU A 225 15.63 17.16 -16.13
C LEU A 225 14.48 16.52 -15.35
N SER A 226 14.19 15.26 -15.66
CA SER A 226 13.33 14.39 -14.86
C SER A 226 14.18 13.38 -14.12
N ILE A 227 14.06 13.31 -12.80
CA ILE A 227 14.89 12.47 -11.92
C ILE A 227 13.95 11.49 -11.22
N GLN A 228 14.26 10.19 -11.28
CA GLN A 228 13.57 9.15 -10.53
C GLN A 228 14.53 8.29 -9.72
N LEU A 229 14.08 7.91 -8.52
CA LEU A 229 14.71 6.94 -7.64
C LEU A 229 13.62 6.11 -6.92
N ASN A 230 14.01 5.06 -6.21
CA ASN A 230 13.09 4.10 -5.58
C ASN A 230 12.16 3.41 -6.58
N HIS A 231 12.67 3.12 -7.79
CA HIS A 231 11.86 2.47 -8.82
C HIS A 231 11.90 0.94 -8.63
N PRO A 232 10.76 0.22 -8.49
CA PRO A 232 10.73 -1.21 -8.19
C PRO A 232 11.52 -2.09 -9.17
N SER A 233 11.57 -1.69 -10.45
CA SER A 233 12.34 -2.39 -11.48
C SER A 233 13.85 -2.10 -11.50
N VAL A 234 14.34 -1.18 -10.66
CA VAL A 234 15.74 -0.71 -10.66
C VAL A 234 16.38 -0.88 -9.30
N ALA A 235 15.83 -0.23 -8.27
CA ALA A 235 16.29 -0.28 -6.89
C ALA A 235 15.27 0.39 -5.98
N ASN A 236 15.09 -0.19 -4.79
CA ASN A 236 14.37 0.45 -3.71
C ASN A 236 15.35 1.08 -2.73
N LEU A 237 15.04 2.29 -2.28
CA LEU A 237 15.73 2.91 -1.17
C LEU A 237 15.21 2.33 0.14
N VAL A 238 16.11 2.15 1.10
CA VAL A 238 15.80 1.49 2.36
C VAL A 238 16.40 2.29 3.51
N SER A 239 15.69 2.41 4.63
CA SER A 239 16.24 2.98 5.85
C SER A 239 17.30 2.06 6.47
N GLN A 240 18.10 2.56 7.41
CA GLN A 240 19.04 1.72 8.17
C GLN A 240 18.35 0.60 8.96
N GLN A 241 17.04 0.72 9.19
CA GLN A 241 16.22 -0.29 9.87
C GLN A 241 15.55 -1.28 8.91
N GLY A 242 15.79 -1.18 7.60
CA GLY A 242 15.21 -2.10 6.61
C GLY A 242 13.85 -1.69 6.06
N ILE A 243 13.38 -0.47 6.32
CA ILE A 243 12.08 0.05 5.88
C ILE A 243 12.21 0.63 4.48
N LEU A 244 11.40 0.20 3.52
CA LEU A 244 11.41 0.74 2.16
C LEU A 244 10.95 2.20 2.13
N LEU A 245 11.51 2.99 1.21
CA LEU A 245 11.06 4.36 1.01
C LEU A 245 9.64 4.37 0.44
N ASP A 246 8.77 5.19 1.01
CA ASP A 246 7.54 5.69 0.40
C ASP A 246 7.91 6.81 -0.58
N GLY A 247 8.10 6.43 -1.84
CA GLY A 247 8.65 7.30 -2.87
C GLY A 247 7.62 8.19 -3.54
N ASP A 248 6.38 7.73 -3.70
CA ASP A 248 5.29 8.52 -4.30
C ASP A 248 4.44 9.28 -3.27
N GLY A 249 4.71 9.08 -1.97
CA GLY A 249 4.08 9.83 -0.89
C GLY A 249 2.65 9.38 -0.60
N ASP A 250 2.29 8.17 -1.01
CA ASP A 250 0.95 7.62 -0.83
C ASP A 250 0.73 7.00 0.55
N HIS A 251 1.74 7.08 1.42
CA HIS A 251 1.82 6.49 2.74
C HIS A 251 2.15 4.99 2.77
N PHE A 252 2.61 4.42 1.67
CA PHE A 252 3.04 3.03 1.59
C PHE A 252 4.50 2.88 1.15
N GLU A 253 5.10 1.79 1.61
CA GLU A 253 6.43 1.39 1.20
C GLU A 253 6.49 1.08 -0.31
N GLY A 254 7.49 1.64 -0.99
CA GLY A 254 7.69 1.48 -2.43
C GLY A 254 7.31 2.74 -3.22
N GLY A 255 7.00 2.57 -4.51
CA GLY A 255 6.67 3.68 -5.40
C GLY A 255 7.89 4.52 -5.82
N ALA A 256 7.90 4.98 -7.07
CA ALA A 256 9.02 5.78 -7.56
C ALA A 256 8.92 7.22 -7.03
N PHE A 257 9.97 7.71 -6.38
CA PHE A 257 10.11 9.14 -6.14
C PHE A 257 10.49 9.82 -7.44
N SER A 258 9.76 10.88 -7.78
CA SER A 258 9.96 11.66 -9.00
C SER A 258 10.21 13.14 -8.68
N HIS A 259 11.22 13.73 -9.30
CA HIS A 259 11.52 15.15 -9.20
C HIS A 259 11.82 15.74 -10.58
N VAL A 260 11.36 16.96 -10.83
CA VAL A 260 11.58 17.66 -12.10
C VAL A 260 12.28 18.98 -11.82
N TYR A 261 13.36 19.23 -12.57
CA TYR A 261 14.06 20.51 -12.59
C TYR A 261 13.95 21.13 -13.98
N GLN A 262 13.74 22.44 -14.03
CA GLN A 262 13.68 23.23 -15.26
C GLN A 262 14.81 24.26 -15.21
N PHE A 263 15.62 24.33 -16.27
CA PHE A 263 16.77 25.25 -16.37
C PHE A 263 16.35 26.69 -16.64
#